data_AF-A0A671V3E2-F1
#
_entry.id   AF-A0A671V3E2-F1
#
_cell.length_a   1.000
_cell.length_b   1.000
_cell.length_c   1.000
_cell.angle_alpha   90.00
_cell.angle_beta   90.00
_cell.angle_gamma   90.00
#
_symmetry.space_group_name_H-M   'P 1'
#
loop_
_entity.id
_entity.type
_entity.pdbx_description
1 polymer ?
#
loop_
_entity_poly.entity_id
_entity_poly.type
_entity_poly.pdbx_seq_one_letter_code
_entity_poly.pdbx_strand_id
1 'polypeptide(L)'
;MEAKAAASETAVRWSQSLCAGEQQYVRQRKQVVLKTLSSLGINCTAGLVPHIALLGSGGGQRAAVGLVGSLYQMEEEGLLDTLLYLGGVSGSTWSMSSLYSDPEWSTNLDRAVSRLSGPGVEMELALAWLDERSKEENFSLTDVWGVLTSAGIMKQMDLRRFSDEASRNASNPYPIYCAIEKHCFSNGPIEGKWFEVSPHQAGFPELGVFIETSLLGSRFQGGKLLEQKPEMDMVQLQGVFGCALAHEEVIREFIPPWLDGNPLFTFLHLLNTSLEAAGINLLRWKSRHNFMVTYLLFVCVCVCVCVCVCLCASVPGQIDFAAEEYLRVYNALHKLVALTRSTSKDPASLSDLDKLQKILEDKVNRNESAWQQSRSMEERKTLSKHWSLELLAVVETWSQDLEEGAFKTHVSRLIQTVLPLILKWEWGTTANFLYQYQEHSVPPCLQLKDRFHLLDAGLLINVAYPSFLGDKRDIDLLIAPEYSAGNMFETLTLARDYAAAVNKPFPEIDEKILEERDWPKDCYVFEGKDKEPTIVYMPLFNRNNCKDAEEFKAKMEEYSTFQRAFSQDKIEFVLETAKTNVKNNKETLLREINKAVLRRHN
;
A
#
# COMPACT_ATOMS: atom_id res chain seq x y z
N MET A 1 7.27 -33.02 -45.53
CA MET A 1 6.95 -32.98 -44.08
C MET A 1 6.41 -31.60 -43.82
N GLU A 2 5.09 -31.48 -43.75
CA GLU A 2 4.40 -30.26 -43.35
C GLU A 2 4.68 -30.02 -41.87
N ALA A 3 5.46 -28.98 -41.57
CA ALA A 3 5.57 -28.45 -40.23
C ALA A 3 4.23 -27.79 -39.89
N LYS A 4 3.44 -28.42 -39.01
CA LYS A 4 2.36 -27.74 -38.31
C LYS A 4 2.96 -26.53 -37.59
N ALA A 5 2.70 -25.34 -38.12
CA ALA A 5 2.89 -24.11 -37.38
C ALA A 5 1.95 -24.16 -36.16
N ALA A 6 2.50 -24.49 -34.99
CA ALA A 6 1.84 -24.19 -33.73
C ALA A 6 1.69 -22.67 -33.69
N ALA A 7 0.46 -22.18 -33.73
CA ALA A 7 0.17 -20.78 -33.48
C ALA A 7 0.81 -20.40 -32.14
N SER A 8 1.82 -19.54 -32.19
CA SER A 8 2.50 -18.99 -31.03
C SER A 8 1.51 -18.09 -30.29
N GLU A 9 0.73 -18.66 -29.39
CA GLU A 9 -0.26 -17.93 -28.58
C GLU A 9 0.46 -16.85 -27.77
N THR A 10 0.13 -15.58 -28.01
CA THR A 10 0.68 -14.45 -27.26
C THR A 10 0.11 -14.49 -25.85
N ALA A 11 0.97 -14.57 -24.83
CA ALA A 11 0.56 -14.64 -23.43
C ALA A 11 -0.02 -13.30 -22.92
N VAL A 12 0.17 -12.21 -23.67
CA VAL A 12 -0.46 -10.91 -23.43
C VAL A 12 -1.83 -10.86 -24.12
N ARG A 13 -2.87 -10.62 -23.33
CA ARG A 13 -4.24 -10.38 -23.78
C ARG A 13 -4.45 -8.89 -24.02
N TRP A 14 -4.88 -8.54 -25.23
CA TRP A 14 -5.33 -7.19 -25.55
C TRP A 14 -6.87 -7.14 -25.69
N SER A 15 -7.55 -6.49 -24.74
CA SER A 15 -9.00 -6.29 -24.74
C SER A 15 -9.43 -5.30 -23.66
N GLN A 16 -10.39 -4.44 -24.00
CA GLN A 16 -11.08 -3.55 -23.07
C GLN A 16 -12.19 -4.24 -22.27
N SER A 17 -12.56 -5.47 -22.63
CA SER A 17 -13.63 -6.23 -21.96
C SER A 17 -13.11 -7.03 -20.76
N LEU A 18 -14.02 -7.51 -19.91
CA LEU A 18 -13.70 -8.48 -18.85
C LEU A 18 -13.14 -9.78 -19.42
N CYS A 19 -12.21 -10.41 -18.70
CA CYS A 19 -11.76 -11.75 -19.04
C CYS A 19 -12.87 -12.80 -18.77
N ALA A 20 -12.77 -13.97 -19.40
CA ALA A 20 -13.79 -15.02 -19.26
C ALA A 20 -13.98 -15.46 -17.79
N GLY A 21 -12.90 -15.52 -17.02
CA GLY A 21 -12.93 -15.88 -15.60
C GLY A 21 -13.71 -14.88 -14.74
N GLU A 22 -13.44 -13.58 -14.89
CA GLU A 22 -14.20 -12.53 -14.19
C GLU A 22 -15.67 -12.53 -14.61
N GLN A 23 -15.97 -12.69 -15.91
CA GLN A 23 -17.36 -12.81 -16.38
C GLN A 23 -18.08 -14.01 -15.77
N GLN A 24 -17.41 -15.15 -15.61
CA GLN A 24 -17.99 -16.33 -14.99
C GLN A 24 -18.22 -16.12 -13.49
N TYR A 25 -17.23 -15.58 -12.77
CA TYR A 25 -17.32 -15.30 -11.34
C TYR A 25 -18.49 -14.34 -11.05
N VAL A 26 -18.56 -13.24 -11.80
CA VAL A 26 -19.61 -12.22 -11.65
C VAL A 26 -20.99 -12.80 -11.95
N ARG A 27 -21.13 -13.65 -13.00
CA ARG A 27 -22.40 -14.33 -13.28
C ARG A 27 -22.86 -15.22 -12.12
N GLN A 28 -21.94 -15.92 -11.46
CA GLN A 28 -22.26 -16.72 -10.29
C GLN A 28 -22.61 -15.83 -9.09
N ARG A 29 -21.82 -14.79 -8.82
CA ARG A 29 -22.04 -13.85 -7.72
C ARG A 29 -23.39 -13.14 -7.81
N LYS A 30 -23.84 -12.78 -9.02
CA LYS A 30 -25.19 -12.20 -9.25
C LYS A 30 -26.32 -13.06 -8.70
N GLN A 31 -26.16 -14.39 -8.63
CA GLN A 31 -27.17 -15.27 -8.02
C GLN A 31 -27.23 -15.12 -6.50
N VAL A 32 -26.10 -14.82 -5.84
CA VAL A 32 -26.06 -14.48 -4.42
C VAL A 32 -26.73 -13.13 -4.20
N VAL A 33 -26.32 -12.10 -4.96
CA VAL A 33 -26.91 -10.75 -4.88
C VAL A 33 -28.42 -10.79 -5.07
N LEU A 34 -28.93 -11.52 -6.07
CA LEU A 34 -30.37 -11.63 -6.33
C LEU A 34 -31.15 -12.18 -5.12
N LYS A 35 -30.61 -13.21 -4.46
CA LYS A 35 -31.21 -13.79 -3.26
C LYS A 35 -31.20 -12.79 -2.11
N THR A 36 -30.08 -12.10 -1.92
CA THR A 36 -29.91 -11.10 -0.85
C THR A 36 -30.83 -9.90 -1.05
N LEU A 37 -30.98 -9.38 -2.27
CA LEU A 37 -31.94 -8.33 -2.59
C LEU A 37 -33.37 -8.75 -2.23
N SER A 38 -33.73 -10.01 -2.52
CA SER A 38 -35.04 -10.56 -2.16
C SER A 38 -35.25 -10.62 -0.63
N SER A 39 -34.24 -11.02 0.14
CA SER A 39 -34.31 -11.02 1.62
C SER A 39 -34.38 -9.62 2.22
N LEU A 40 -33.84 -8.61 1.52
CA LEU A 40 -33.95 -7.20 1.90
C LEU A 40 -35.27 -6.56 1.45
N GLY A 41 -36.19 -7.32 0.84
CA GLY A 41 -37.47 -6.81 0.34
C GLY A 41 -37.38 -6.00 -0.94
N ILE A 42 -36.25 -6.06 -1.66
CA ILE A 42 -36.02 -5.36 -2.92
C ILE A 42 -36.39 -6.28 -4.09
N ASN A 43 -37.42 -5.92 -4.84
CA ASN A 43 -37.86 -6.71 -6.00
C ASN A 43 -36.87 -6.57 -7.17
N CYS A 44 -36.22 -7.66 -7.53
CA CYS A 44 -35.21 -7.70 -8.59
C CYS A 44 -35.34 -9.00 -9.39
N THR A 45 -35.07 -8.96 -10.69
CA THR A 45 -34.95 -10.16 -11.53
C THR A 45 -33.50 -10.35 -11.96
N ALA A 46 -33.12 -11.56 -12.40
CA ALA A 46 -31.74 -11.90 -12.70
C ALA A 46 -31.05 -10.96 -13.73
N GLY A 47 -31.80 -10.41 -14.68
CA GLY A 47 -31.29 -9.45 -15.67
C GLY A 47 -31.08 -8.03 -15.13
N LEU A 48 -31.67 -7.71 -13.98
CA LEU A 48 -31.72 -6.38 -13.38
C LEU A 48 -30.86 -6.26 -12.12
N VAL A 49 -30.08 -7.30 -11.81
CA VAL A 49 -29.15 -7.29 -10.67
C VAL A 49 -28.15 -6.16 -10.85
N PRO A 50 -28.14 -5.14 -9.97
CA PRO A 50 -27.23 -4.02 -10.07
C PRO A 50 -25.80 -4.48 -9.78
N HIS A 51 -24.86 -3.80 -10.41
CA HIS A 51 -23.45 -3.93 -10.13
C HIS A 51 -23.06 -2.93 -9.06
N ILE A 52 -22.76 -3.47 -7.88
CA ILE A 52 -22.39 -2.70 -6.70
C ILE A 52 -20.97 -3.05 -6.30
N ALA A 53 -20.14 -2.04 -6.10
CA ALA A 53 -18.77 -2.20 -5.62
C ALA A 53 -18.57 -1.40 -4.33
N LEU A 54 -17.86 -1.99 -3.37
CA LEU A 54 -17.31 -1.26 -2.23
C LEU A 54 -15.85 -0.94 -2.50
N LEU A 55 -15.47 0.33 -2.38
CA LEU A 55 -14.11 0.82 -2.63
C LEU A 55 -13.50 1.38 -1.35
N GLY A 56 -12.63 0.61 -0.70
CA GLY A 56 -11.90 1.06 0.49
C GLY A 56 -10.75 2.00 0.10
N SER A 57 -10.69 3.18 0.70
CA SER A 57 -9.58 4.11 0.49
C SER A 57 -8.26 3.60 1.11
N GLY A 58 -7.15 4.24 0.77
CA GLY A 58 -5.88 4.01 1.48
C GLY A 58 -5.80 4.75 2.82
N GLY A 59 -4.75 4.48 3.60
CA GLY A 59 -4.57 5.08 4.92
C GLY A 59 -3.87 4.19 5.95
N GLY A 60 -3.00 3.28 5.51
CA GLY A 60 -2.27 2.36 6.40
C GLY A 60 -3.20 1.53 7.29
N GLN A 61 -2.82 1.33 8.56
CA GLN A 61 -3.59 0.49 9.48
C GLN A 61 -4.98 1.06 9.80
N ARG A 62 -5.14 2.40 9.78
CA ARG A 62 -6.47 3.05 9.93
C ARG A 62 -7.45 2.55 8.87
N ALA A 63 -7.02 2.52 7.61
CA ALA A 63 -7.82 2.00 6.51
C ALA A 63 -8.03 0.48 6.62
N ALA A 64 -6.99 -0.27 6.99
CA ALA A 64 -7.10 -1.72 7.15
C ALA A 64 -8.17 -2.10 8.18
N VAL A 65 -8.12 -1.50 9.38
CA VAL A 65 -9.09 -1.75 10.46
C VAL A 65 -10.47 -1.18 10.10
N GLY A 66 -10.51 0.03 9.54
CA GLY A 66 -11.75 0.68 9.11
C GLY A 66 -12.52 -0.17 8.10
N LEU A 67 -11.82 -0.76 7.11
CA LEU A 67 -12.44 -1.63 6.12
C LEU A 67 -13.04 -2.90 6.74
N VAL A 68 -12.31 -3.55 7.66
CA VAL A 68 -12.85 -4.71 8.38
C VAL A 68 -14.11 -4.33 9.15
N GLY A 69 -14.12 -3.18 9.85
CA GLY A 69 -15.29 -2.71 10.59
C GLY A 69 -16.49 -2.39 9.70
N SER A 70 -16.27 -1.73 8.56
CA SER A 70 -17.33 -1.45 7.59
C SER A 70 -17.91 -2.74 7.01
N LEU A 71 -17.08 -3.69 6.60
CA LEU A 71 -17.54 -4.98 6.06
C LEU A 71 -18.24 -5.83 7.14
N TYR A 72 -17.76 -5.80 8.39
CA TYR A 72 -18.39 -6.47 9.53
C TYR A 72 -19.83 -5.98 9.70
N GLN A 73 -20.03 -4.66 9.79
CA GLN A 73 -21.38 -4.15 9.97
C GLN A 73 -22.25 -4.36 8.72
N MET A 74 -21.69 -4.32 7.52
CA MET A 74 -22.46 -4.67 6.32
C MET A 74 -22.94 -6.11 6.35
N GLU A 75 -22.18 -7.05 6.91
CA GLU A 75 -22.60 -8.44 7.08
C GLU A 75 -23.74 -8.55 8.08
N GLU A 76 -23.60 -7.94 9.27
CA GLU A 76 -24.64 -7.88 10.31
C GLU A 76 -25.96 -7.24 9.81
N GLU A 77 -25.88 -6.25 8.93
CA GLU A 77 -27.05 -5.59 8.34
C GLU A 77 -27.60 -6.29 7.09
N GLY A 78 -27.02 -7.42 6.66
CA GLY A 78 -27.41 -8.17 5.47
C GLY A 78 -27.08 -7.47 4.14
N LEU A 79 -26.21 -6.46 4.17
CA LEU A 79 -25.81 -5.65 3.02
C LEU A 79 -24.58 -6.19 2.29
N LEU A 80 -23.70 -6.95 2.95
CA LEU A 80 -22.42 -7.39 2.37
C LEU A 80 -22.62 -8.21 1.09
N ASP A 81 -23.61 -9.09 1.07
CA ASP A 81 -23.90 -9.94 -0.08
C ASP A 81 -24.61 -9.22 -1.24
N THR A 82 -24.89 -7.92 -1.11
CA THR A 82 -25.31 -7.08 -2.24
C THR A 82 -24.14 -6.69 -3.15
N LEU A 83 -22.89 -6.83 -2.67
CA LEU A 83 -21.69 -6.45 -3.39
C LEU A 83 -21.27 -7.50 -4.42
N LEU A 84 -21.02 -7.04 -5.66
CA LEU A 84 -20.33 -7.84 -6.67
C LEU A 84 -18.81 -7.75 -6.55
N TYR A 85 -18.31 -6.58 -6.17
CA TYR A 85 -16.88 -6.29 -6.14
C TYR A 85 -16.44 -5.65 -4.84
N LEU A 86 -15.18 -5.92 -4.47
CA LEU A 86 -14.45 -5.22 -3.42
C LEU A 86 -13.14 -4.70 -4.01
N GLY A 87 -13.01 -3.38 -4.09
CA GLY A 87 -11.82 -2.69 -4.57
C GLY A 87 -11.06 -2.04 -3.44
N GLY A 88 -9.73 -2.00 -3.52
CA GLY A 88 -8.92 -1.31 -2.52
C GLY A 88 -7.60 -0.78 -3.06
N VAL A 89 -7.07 0.23 -2.37
CA VAL A 89 -5.72 0.77 -2.53
C VAL A 89 -5.04 0.82 -1.17
N SER A 90 -3.69 0.82 -1.14
CA SER A 90 -2.90 0.99 0.08
C SER A 90 -3.39 0.16 1.26
N GLY A 91 -3.55 0.74 2.45
CA GLY A 91 -4.00 0.06 3.67
C GLY A 91 -5.26 -0.83 3.54
N SER A 92 -6.22 -0.49 2.69
CA SER A 92 -7.39 -1.36 2.44
C SER A 92 -7.00 -2.69 1.79
N THR A 93 -5.93 -2.73 1.00
CA THR A 93 -5.42 -3.97 0.40
C THR A 93 -4.83 -4.92 1.44
N TRP A 94 -4.34 -4.40 2.58
CA TRP A 94 -3.79 -5.21 3.66
C TRP A 94 -4.88 -6.03 4.35
N SER A 95 -6.02 -5.40 4.66
CA SER A 95 -7.18 -6.12 5.20
C SER A 95 -7.82 -7.03 4.16
N MET A 96 -7.91 -6.62 2.89
CA MET A 96 -8.37 -7.53 1.82
C MET A 96 -7.52 -8.79 1.77
N SER A 97 -6.19 -8.69 1.76
CA SER A 97 -5.33 -9.89 1.80
C SER A 97 -5.61 -10.79 3.01
N SER A 98 -5.80 -10.21 4.19
CA SER A 98 -6.16 -10.97 5.41
C SER A 98 -7.54 -11.63 5.31
N LEU A 99 -8.53 -10.94 4.73
CA LEU A 99 -9.90 -11.42 4.55
C LEU A 99 -9.93 -12.60 3.57
N TYR A 100 -9.38 -12.42 2.37
CA TYR A 100 -9.37 -13.46 1.34
C TYR A 100 -8.44 -14.64 1.68
N SER A 101 -7.67 -14.59 2.78
CA SER A 101 -7.01 -15.79 3.31
C SER A 101 -8.02 -16.81 3.86
N ASP A 102 -9.27 -16.41 4.08
CA ASP A 102 -10.38 -17.25 4.48
C ASP A 102 -11.40 -17.37 3.34
N PRO A 103 -11.61 -18.57 2.76
CA PRO A 103 -12.54 -18.74 1.64
C PRO A 103 -13.99 -18.37 1.95
N GLU A 104 -14.39 -18.33 3.22
CA GLU A 104 -15.76 -18.08 3.67
C GLU A 104 -15.88 -16.80 4.50
N TRP A 105 -14.93 -15.87 4.34
CA TRP A 105 -14.85 -14.67 5.19
C TRP A 105 -16.15 -13.88 5.19
N SER A 106 -16.85 -13.74 4.07
CA SER A 106 -18.09 -12.95 3.96
C SER A 106 -19.25 -13.47 4.82
N THR A 107 -19.16 -14.68 5.36
CA THR A 107 -20.21 -15.30 6.19
C THR A 107 -19.91 -15.27 7.68
N ASN A 108 -18.68 -14.89 8.06
CA ASN A 108 -18.25 -14.76 9.45
C ASN A 108 -17.02 -13.84 9.55
N LEU A 109 -17.27 -12.58 9.90
CA LEU A 109 -16.22 -11.58 10.07
C LEU A 109 -15.54 -11.63 11.45
N ASP A 110 -16.05 -12.39 12.43
CA ASP A 110 -15.41 -12.51 13.75
C ASP A 110 -13.99 -13.06 13.64
N ARG A 111 -13.76 -14.01 12.71
CA ARG A 111 -12.41 -14.51 12.40
C ARG A 111 -11.50 -13.40 11.91
N ALA A 112 -11.98 -12.52 11.03
CA ALA A 112 -11.19 -11.40 10.52
C ALA A 112 -10.85 -10.39 11.62
N VAL A 113 -11.82 -10.05 12.47
CA VAL A 113 -11.61 -9.16 13.63
C VAL A 113 -10.60 -9.76 14.59
N SER A 114 -10.72 -11.05 14.91
CA SER A 114 -9.79 -11.74 15.82
C SER A 114 -8.33 -11.72 15.32
N ARG A 115 -8.11 -11.71 14.00
CA ARG A 115 -6.77 -11.65 13.40
C ARG A 115 -6.10 -10.29 13.59
N LEU A 116 -6.86 -9.18 13.57
CA LEU A 116 -6.32 -7.84 13.83
C LEU A 116 -5.65 -7.75 15.21
N SER A 117 -6.19 -8.50 16.17
CA SER A 117 -5.72 -8.57 17.56
C SER A 117 -4.93 -9.84 17.87
N GLY A 118 -4.64 -10.66 16.85
CA GLY A 118 -4.00 -11.95 17.00
C GLY A 118 -2.54 -11.86 17.44
N PRO A 119 -1.92 -13.02 17.76
CA PRO A 119 -0.49 -13.08 18.00
C PRO A 119 0.29 -12.64 16.75
N GLY A 120 1.46 -12.05 16.96
CA GLY A 120 2.36 -11.67 15.87
C GLY A 120 2.86 -12.87 15.06
N VAL A 121 3.43 -12.58 13.90
CA VAL A 121 4.13 -13.58 13.09
C VAL A 121 5.49 -13.89 13.73
N GLU A 122 5.85 -15.17 13.79
CA GLU A 122 7.17 -15.60 14.25
C GLU A 122 8.28 -14.99 13.38
N MET A 123 9.31 -14.49 14.04
CA MET A 123 10.34 -13.67 13.40
C MET A 123 11.12 -14.45 12.35
N GLU A 124 11.42 -15.70 12.65
CA GLU A 124 12.17 -16.61 11.80
C GLU A 124 11.45 -16.83 10.46
N LEU A 125 10.12 -16.81 10.44
CA LEU A 125 9.33 -16.96 9.22
C LEU A 125 9.47 -15.73 8.31
N ALA A 126 9.35 -14.53 8.87
CA ALA A 126 9.50 -13.28 8.14
C ALA A 126 10.90 -13.11 7.54
N LEU A 127 11.93 -13.51 8.31
CA LEU A 127 13.31 -13.44 7.86
C LEU A 127 13.65 -14.50 6.83
N ALA A 128 13.19 -15.75 7.00
CA ALA A 128 13.37 -16.78 5.98
C ALA A 128 12.76 -16.36 4.64
N TRP A 129 11.60 -15.70 4.68
CA TRP A 129 10.95 -15.17 3.49
C TRP A 129 11.80 -14.07 2.81
N LEU A 130 12.27 -13.07 3.56
CA LEU A 130 13.14 -12.01 3.01
C LEU A 130 14.46 -12.57 2.46
N ASP A 131 15.03 -13.54 3.16
CA ASP A 131 16.28 -14.18 2.77
C ASP A 131 16.14 -14.94 1.45
N GLU A 132 15.03 -15.65 1.21
CA GLU A 132 14.77 -16.23 -0.10
C GLU A 132 14.50 -15.16 -1.15
N ARG A 133 13.64 -14.19 -0.83
CA ARG A 133 13.22 -13.13 -1.74
C ARG A 133 14.37 -12.23 -2.21
N SER A 134 15.36 -11.99 -1.34
CA SER A 134 16.56 -11.18 -1.63
C SER A 134 17.49 -11.74 -2.70
N LYS A 135 17.33 -13.03 -3.07
CA LYS A 135 18.15 -13.69 -4.10
C LYS A 135 17.68 -13.36 -5.52
N GLU A 136 16.46 -12.86 -5.67
CA GLU A 136 15.85 -12.58 -6.96
C GLU A 136 16.25 -11.20 -7.48
N GLU A 137 16.41 -11.07 -8.80
CA GLU A 137 16.93 -9.85 -9.44
C GLU A 137 16.02 -8.63 -9.28
N ASN A 138 14.73 -8.83 -9.00
CA ASN A 138 13.73 -7.78 -8.81
C ASN A 138 13.48 -7.45 -7.33
N PHE A 139 14.38 -7.84 -6.43
CA PHE A 139 14.30 -7.43 -5.03
C PHE A 139 14.43 -5.90 -4.90
N SER A 140 13.56 -5.28 -4.11
CA SER A 140 13.46 -3.83 -3.92
C SER A 140 13.00 -3.47 -2.50
N LEU A 141 12.98 -2.18 -2.16
CA LEU A 141 12.49 -1.71 -0.85
C LEU A 141 11.02 -2.06 -0.60
N THR A 142 10.25 -2.29 -1.67
CA THR A 142 8.87 -2.75 -1.62
C THR A 142 8.73 -4.12 -0.94
N ASP A 143 9.69 -5.03 -1.12
CA ASP A 143 9.64 -6.37 -0.51
C ASP A 143 9.86 -6.28 1.01
N VAL A 144 10.76 -5.39 1.43
CA VAL A 144 10.99 -5.11 2.84
C VAL A 144 9.77 -4.46 3.49
N TRP A 145 9.14 -3.52 2.78
CA TRP A 145 7.90 -2.89 3.22
C TRP A 145 6.73 -3.88 3.29
N GLY A 146 6.64 -4.82 2.34
CA GLY A 146 5.67 -5.91 2.35
C GLY A 146 5.76 -6.74 3.63
N VAL A 147 6.96 -7.19 4.00
CA VAL A 147 7.15 -7.92 5.26
C VAL A 147 6.82 -7.08 6.49
N LEU A 148 7.21 -5.81 6.51
CA LEU A 148 6.90 -4.94 7.64
C LEU A 148 5.38 -4.77 7.84
N THR A 149 4.66 -4.52 6.76
CA THR A 149 3.21 -4.31 6.81
C THR A 149 2.49 -5.62 7.14
N SER A 150 2.82 -6.71 6.45
CA SER A 150 2.25 -8.04 6.72
C SER A 150 2.56 -8.53 8.13
N ALA A 151 3.84 -8.70 8.49
CA ALA A 151 4.24 -9.31 9.76
C ALA A 151 4.19 -8.34 10.95
N GLY A 152 4.61 -7.08 10.75
CA GLY A 152 4.76 -6.10 11.83
C GLY A 152 3.48 -5.33 12.18
N ILE A 153 2.68 -4.97 11.18
CA ILE A 153 1.45 -4.16 11.38
C ILE A 153 0.22 -5.07 11.42
N MET A 154 0.03 -5.86 10.36
CA MET A 154 -1.12 -6.75 10.21
C MET A 154 -0.98 -8.05 11.00
N LYS A 155 0.22 -8.37 11.50
CA LYS A 155 0.52 -9.58 12.26
C LYS A 155 0.14 -10.86 11.52
N GLN A 156 0.20 -10.84 10.20
CA GLN A 156 -0.12 -11.98 9.34
C GLN A 156 0.73 -11.97 8.07
N MET A 157 1.36 -13.10 7.76
CA MET A 157 2.02 -13.32 6.47
C MET A 157 1.19 -14.27 5.63
N ASP A 158 0.62 -13.74 4.55
CA ASP A 158 -0.17 -14.51 3.59
C ASP A 158 0.71 -14.95 2.42
N LEU A 159 1.18 -16.20 2.46
CA LEU A 159 2.08 -16.77 1.45
C LEU A 159 1.33 -17.40 0.27
N ARG A 160 0.01 -17.20 0.17
CA ARG A 160 -0.79 -17.77 -0.90
C ARG A 160 -0.55 -17.01 -2.21
N ARG A 161 -0.81 -17.71 -3.30
CA ARG A 161 -0.92 -17.13 -4.64
C ARG A 161 -2.27 -16.48 -4.79
N PHE A 162 -2.31 -15.29 -5.38
CA PHE A 162 -3.58 -14.60 -5.58
C PHE A 162 -4.44 -15.30 -6.64
N SER A 163 -3.80 -15.93 -7.63
CA SER A 163 -4.50 -16.69 -8.66
C SER A 163 -5.29 -17.89 -8.13
N ASP A 164 -4.95 -18.42 -6.94
CA ASP A 164 -5.70 -19.49 -6.31
C ASP A 164 -7.16 -19.07 -6.00
N GLU A 165 -7.42 -17.76 -5.82
CA GLU A 165 -8.77 -17.21 -5.65
C GLU A 165 -9.68 -17.41 -6.87
N ALA A 166 -9.11 -17.55 -8.07
CA ALA A 166 -9.88 -17.70 -9.31
C ALA A 166 -10.72 -18.99 -9.32
N SER A 167 -10.27 -20.01 -8.59
CA SER A 167 -10.93 -21.30 -8.50
C SER A 167 -12.04 -21.37 -7.45
N ARG A 168 -12.16 -20.34 -6.60
CA ARG A 168 -13.09 -20.35 -5.47
C ARG A 168 -14.53 -20.10 -5.88
N ASN A 169 -15.45 -20.53 -5.03
CA ASN A 169 -16.87 -20.22 -5.17
C ASN A 169 -17.07 -18.70 -5.08
N ALA A 170 -18.06 -18.18 -5.82
CA ALA A 170 -18.42 -16.77 -5.83
C ALA A 170 -19.22 -16.33 -4.57
N SER A 171 -18.83 -16.83 -3.39
CA SER A 171 -19.41 -16.51 -2.08
C SER A 171 -18.90 -15.20 -1.48
N ASN A 172 -17.77 -14.69 -1.99
CA ASN A 172 -17.24 -13.38 -1.61
C ASN A 172 -17.43 -12.39 -2.79
N PRO A 173 -17.44 -11.08 -2.54
CA PRO A 173 -17.26 -10.10 -3.60
C PRO A 173 -15.97 -10.39 -4.40
N TYR A 174 -15.93 -10.03 -5.68
CA TYR A 174 -14.74 -10.21 -6.50
C TYR A 174 -13.66 -9.18 -6.13
N PRO A 175 -12.45 -9.59 -5.70
CA PRO A 175 -11.42 -8.67 -5.25
C PRO A 175 -10.65 -8.04 -6.41
N ILE A 176 -10.45 -6.72 -6.34
CA ILE A 176 -9.57 -5.97 -7.25
C ILE A 176 -8.62 -5.10 -6.44
N TYR A 177 -7.32 -5.34 -6.63
CA TYR A 177 -6.24 -4.58 -6.03
C TYR A 177 -5.66 -3.63 -7.07
N CYS A 178 -5.25 -2.43 -6.67
CA CYS A 178 -4.73 -1.43 -7.60
C CYS A 178 -3.33 -0.94 -7.19
N ALA A 179 -2.50 -0.74 -8.22
CA ALA A 179 -1.22 -0.05 -8.20
C ALA A 179 -1.20 0.99 -9.32
N ILE A 180 -0.10 1.73 -9.45
CA ILE A 180 0.15 2.64 -10.56
C ILE A 180 1.57 2.43 -11.12
N GLU A 181 1.73 2.71 -12.41
CA GLU A 181 3.04 3.02 -13.00
C GLU A 181 3.09 4.54 -13.15
N LYS A 182 4.03 5.19 -12.45
CA LYS A 182 4.25 6.65 -12.52
C LYS A 182 5.42 7.06 -13.43
N HIS A 183 6.52 6.28 -13.48
CA HIS A 183 7.76 6.72 -14.11
C HIS A 183 7.69 6.85 -15.63
N CYS A 184 6.94 5.99 -16.31
CA CYS A 184 6.70 6.09 -17.75
C CYS A 184 5.76 7.26 -18.09
N PHE A 185 4.96 7.72 -17.14
CA PHE A 185 3.87 8.67 -17.36
C PHE A 185 4.04 10.01 -16.64
N SER A 186 5.21 10.28 -16.07
CA SER A 186 5.47 11.47 -15.24
C SER A 186 5.24 12.82 -15.93
N ASN A 187 5.30 12.86 -17.27
CA ASN A 187 5.02 14.07 -18.06
C ASN A 187 3.62 14.08 -18.70
N GLY A 188 2.78 13.08 -18.38
CA GLY A 188 1.42 12.97 -18.90
C GLY A 188 0.42 13.82 -18.09
N PRO A 189 -0.78 14.09 -18.64
CA PRO A 189 -1.78 14.97 -17.99
C PRO A 189 -2.33 14.43 -16.65
N ILE A 190 -2.13 13.13 -16.38
CA ILE A 190 -2.55 12.44 -15.16
C ILE A 190 -1.33 12.03 -14.33
N GLU A 191 -0.11 12.19 -14.87
CA GLU A 191 1.14 11.85 -14.21
C GLU A 191 1.23 10.39 -13.69
N GLY A 192 0.51 9.46 -14.31
CA GLY A 192 0.50 8.04 -13.94
C GLY A 192 -0.48 7.20 -14.79
N LYS A 193 -0.31 5.88 -14.76
CA LYS A 193 -1.27 4.92 -15.31
C LYS A 193 -1.65 3.87 -14.28
N TRP A 194 -2.95 3.55 -14.25
CA TRP A 194 -3.47 2.54 -13.34
C TRP A 194 -3.04 1.14 -13.74
N PHE A 195 -2.79 0.32 -12.75
CA PHE A 195 -2.52 -1.10 -12.88
C PHE A 195 -3.46 -1.86 -11.94
N GLU A 196 -4.28 -2.75 -12.48
CA GLU A 196 -5.19 -3.56 -11.68
C GLU A 196 -4.71 -5.02 -11.61
N VAL A 197 -4.92 -5.63 -10.46
CA VAL A 197 -4.65 -7.05 -10.22
C VAL A 197 -5.91 -7.68 -9.64
N SER A 198 -6.36 -8.75 -10.29
CA SER A 198 -7.50 -9.57 -9.88
C SER A 198 -7.05 -11.03 -9.79
N PRO A 199 -7.89 -11.98 -9.29
CA PRO A 199 -7.52 -13.39 -9.30
C PRO A 199 -7.17 -13.94 -10.68
N HIS A 200 -7.75 -13.38 -11.74
CA HIS A 200 -7.60 -13.92 -13.09
C HIS A 200 -6.52 -13.20 -13.90
N GLN A 201 -6.44 -11.87 -13.80
CA GLN A 201 -5.55 -11.06 -14.63
C GLN A 201 -4.93 -9.88 -13.89
N ALA A 202 -3.74 -9.49 -14.35
CA ALA A 202 -3.01 -8.29 -13.95
C ALA A 202 -2.68 -7.46 -15.20
N GLY A 203 -2.86 -6.14 -15.14
CA GLY A 203 -2.58 -5.30 -16.31
C GLY A 203 -3.02 -3.84 -16.24
N PHE A 204 -2.90 -3.16 -17.38
CA PHE A 204 -3.24 -1.75 -17.54
C PHE A 204 -4.65 -1.62 -18.14
N PRO A 205 -5.69 -1.28 -17.35
CA PRO A 205 -7.06 -1.24 -17.84
C PRO A 205 -7.28 -0.22 -18.95
N GLU A 206 -6.67 0.97 -18.86
CA GLU A 206 -6.83 2.00 -19.89
C GLU A 206 -6.21 1.61 -21.23
N LEU A 207 -5.12 0.83 -21.21
CA LEU A 207 -4.44 0.34 -22.41
C LEU A 207 -5.07 -0.96 -22.94
N GLY A 208 -5.90 -1.63 -22.12
CA GLY A 208 -6.50 -2.91 -22.44
C GLY A 208 -5.51 -4.07 -22.50
N VAL A 209 -4.31 -3.95 -21.91
CA VAL A 209 -3.28 -5.00 -21.94
C VAL A 209 -3.18 -5.71 -20.60
N PHE A 210 -3.27 -7.04 -20.64
CA PHE A 210 -3.33 -7.91 -19.47
C PHE A 210 -2.51 -9.18 -19.66
N ILE A 211 -2.08 -9.77 -18.55
CA ILE A 211 -1.56 -11.13 -18.45
C ILE A 211 -2.35 -11.89 -17.40
N GLU A 212 -2.22 -13.22 -17.36
CA GLU A 212 -2.69 -14.00 -16.21
C GLU A 212 -1.94 -13.56 -14.95
N THR A 213 -2.65 -13.46 -13.82
CA THR A 213 -2.06 -13.01 -12.54
C THR A 213 -0.89 -13.87 -12.09
N SER A 214 -0.94 -15.18 -12.37
CA SER A 214 0.13 -16.14 -12.10
C SER A 214 1.43 -15.85 -12.86
N LEU A 215 1.38 -15.02 -13.91
CA LEU A 215 2.54 -14.63 -14.72
C LEU A 215 3.10 -13.27 -14.32
N LEU A 216 2.48 -12.55 -13.39
CA LEU A 216 3.01 -11.26 -12.91
C LEU A 216 4.38 -11.46 -12.26
N GLY A 217 5.38 -10.70 -12.74
CA GLY A 217 6.78 -10.85 -12.32
C GLY A 217 7.61 -11.81 -13.20
N SER A 218 6.98 -12.54 -14.13
CA SER A 218 7.68 -13.35 -15.13
C SER A 218 8.28 -12.48 -16.24
N ARG A 219 9.27 -13.02 -16.98
CA ARG A 219 9.95 -12.26 -18.05
C ARG A 219 9.27 -12.49 -19.39
N PHE A 220 9.08 -11.42 -20.14
CA PHE A 220 8.49 -11.43 -21.47
C PHE A 220 9.38 -10.68 -22.47
N GLN A 221 9.20 -11.00 -23.74
CA GLN A 221 9.74 -10.21 -24.86
C GLN A 221 8.85 -10.38 -26.07
N GLY A 222 8.44 -9.27 -26.69
CA GLY A 222 7.59 -9.31 -27.89
C GLY A 222 6.25 -9.99 -27.66
N GLY A 223 5.68 -9.88 -26.45
CA GLY A 223 4.40 -10.49 -26.09
C GLY A 223 4.44 -11.99 -25.81
N LYS A 224 5.64 -12.59 -25.78
CA LYS A 224 5.85 -14.01 -25.46
C LYS A 224 6.49 -14.15 -24.08
N LEU A 225 6.05 -15.15 -23.34
CA LEU A 225 6.66 -15.56 -22.08
C LEU A 225 8.04 -16.16 -22.37
N LEU A 226 9.10 -15.53 -21.86
CA LEU A 226 10.48 -16.02 -21.99
C LEU A 226 10.88 -16.93 -20.83
N GLU A 227 10.54 -16.52 -19.62
CA GLU A 227 10.88 -17.22 -18.39
C GLU A 227 9.74 -17.05 -17.40
N GLN A 228 9.10 -18.16 -17.03
CA GLN A 228 8.11 -18.17 -15.97
C GLN A 228 8.81 -18.14 -14.62
N LYS A 229 8.54 -17.11 -13.83
CA LYS A 229 8.94 -17.00 -12.43
C LYS A 229 7.84 -17.55 -11.53
N PRO A 230 8.14 -17.92 -10.27
CA PRO A 230 7.11 -18.15 -9.26
C PRO A 230 6.16 -16.94 -9.17
N GLU A 231 4.86 -17.21 -9.01
CA GLU A 231 3.87 -16.16 -8.82
C GLU A 231 4.17 -15.35 -7.55
N MET A 232 3.94 -14.04 -7.61
CA MET A 232 4.01 -13.18 -6.43
C MET A 232 2.98 -13.63 -5.38
N ASP A 233 3.46 -13.94 -4.18
CA ASP A 233 2.58 -14.15 -3.04
C ASP A 233 1.93 -12.84 -2.57
N MET A 234 0.96 -12.96 -1.66
CA MET A 234 0.28 -11.78 -1.14
C MET A 234 1.17 -10.86 -0.31
N VAL A 235 2.31 -11.31 0.24
CA VAL A 235 3.28 -10.43 0.93
C VAL A 235 3.97 -9.50 -0.08
N GLN A 236 4.42 -10.02 -1.22
CA GLN A 236 4.94 -9.21 -2.33
C GLN A 236 3.90 -8.20 -2.83
N LEU A 237 2.68 -8.68 -3.08
CA LEU A 237 1.60 -7.83 -3.59
C LEU A 237 1.17 -6.75 -2.59
N GLN A 238 1.07 -7.06 -1.29
CA GLN A 238 0.83 -6.05 -0.25
C GLN A 238 1.92 -4.98 -0.22
N GLY A 239 3.19 -5.38 -0.41
CA GLY A 239 4.30 -4.45 -0.59
C GLY A 239 4.03 -3.48 -1.73
N VAL A 240 3.72 -4.00 -2.92
CA VAL A 240 3.45 -3.20 -4.14
C VAL A 240 2.28 -2.25 -3.92
N PHE A 241 1.15 -2.76 -3.43
CA PHE A 241 -0.06 -1.96 -3.27
C PHE A 241 0.02 -0.95 -2.12
N GLY A 242 0.94 -1.13 -1.16
CA GLY A 242 1.08 -0.29 0.03
C GLY A 242 2.32 0.59 0.07
N CYS A 243 3.19 0.57 -0.96
CA CYS A 243 4.47 1.29 -0.96
C CYS A 243 4.35 2.80 -1.23
N ALA A 244 3.43 3.51 -0.55
CA ALA A 244 3.32 4.97 -0.63
C ALA A 244 4.65 5.69 -0.27
N LEU A 245 5.48 5.06 0.56
CA LEU A 245 6.84 5.54 0.88
C LEU A 245 7.79 5.56 -0.34
N ALA A 246 7.42 5.01 -1.48
CA ALA A 246 8.22 5.14 -2.69
C ALA A 246 8.24 6.59 -3.24
N HIS A 247 7.23 7.41 -2.92
CA HIS A 247 7.13 8.77 -3.43
C HIS A 247 7.72 9.80 -2.46
N GLU A 248 8.80 10.47 -2.87
CA GLU A 248 9.56 11.38 -2.01
C GLU A 248 8.76 12.60 -1.52
N GLU A 249 7.81 13.11 -2.30
CA GLU A 249 7.00 14.28 -1.89
C GLU A 249 5.94 13.94 -0.84
N VAL A 250 5.30 12.77 -0.96
CA VAL A 250 4.34 12.27 0.05
C VAL A 250 5.07 12.13 1.37
N ILE A 251 6.27 11.59 1.31
CA ILE A 251 7.18 11.54 2.42
C ILE A 251 7.45 12.91 3.06
N ARG A 252 7.65 13.99 2.27
CA ARG A 252 7.92 15.35 2.79
C ARG A 252 6.71 15.94 3.52
N GLU A 253 5.50 15.69 3.02
CA GLU A 253 4.25 16.25 3.56
C GLU A 253 3.80 15.60 4.88
N PHE A 254 4.13 14.32 5.10
CA PHE A 254 3.66 13.56 6.27
C PHE A 254 4.65 13.47 7.44
N ILE A 255 5.76 14.20 7.40
CA ILE A 255 6.69 14.32 8.54
C ILE A 255 6.12 15.34 9.54
N PRO A 256 5.86 14.94 10.80
CA PRO A 256 5.37 15.89 11.79
C PRO A 256 6.39 16.99 12.12
N PRO A 257 5.96 18.26 12.30
CA PRO A 257 6.83 19.39 12.66
C PRO A 257 7.63 19.23 13.96
N TRP A 258 7.22 18.33 14.87
CA TRP A 258 7.91 18.08 16.13
C TRP A 258 9.15 17.17 16.00
N LEU A 259 9.41 16.62 14.81
CA LEU A 259 10.68 15.95 14.51
C LEU A 259 11.82 16.93 14.18
N ASP A 260 11.54 18.23 14.05
CA ASP A 260 12.55 19.29 13.91
C ASP A 260 13.21 19.70 15.25
N GLY A 261 12.67 19.22 16.39
CA GLY A 261 13.08 19.65 17.74
C GLY A 261 13.53 18.49 18.64
N ASN A 262 14.80 18.10 18.55
CA ASN A 262 15.52 17.15 19.42
C ASN A 262 14.88 15.74 19.59
N PRO A 263 15.16 14.81 18.64
CA PRO A 263 14.50 13.51 18.52
C PRO A 263 14.82 12.45 19.60
N LEU A 264 15.88 12.61 20.40
CA LEU A 264 16.44 11.51 21.19
C LEU A 264 15.62 11.17 22.46
N PHE A 265 15.07 12.19 23.13
CA PHE A 265 14.41 12.05 24.43
C PHE A 265 12.99 11.48 24.30
N THR A 266 12.26 11.90 23.27
CA THR A 266 10.90 11.43 22.94
C THR A 266 10.95 9.99 22.41
N PHE A 267 12.00 9.64 21.67
CA PHE A 267 12.20 8.32 21.09
C PHE A 267 12.47 7.23 22.14
N LEU A 268 13.30 7.51 23.15
CA LEU A 268 13.58 6.58 24.26
C LEU A 268 12.34 6.32 25.13
N HIS A 269 11.51 7.34 25.36
CA HIS A 269 10.28 7.19 26.16
C HIS A 269 9.20 6.39 25.41
N LEU A 270 9.08 6.60 24.10
CA LEU A 270 8.15 5.88 23.22
C LEU A 270 8.60 4.44 22.95
N LEU A 271 9.90 4.16 22.83
CA LEU A 271 10.40 2.79 22.61
C LEU A 271 10.10 1.89 23.82
N ASN A 272 10.25 2.43 25.04
CA ASN A 272 9.98 1.70 26.27
C ASN A 272 8.48 1.34 26.42
N THR A 273 7.58 2.24 26.04
CA THR A 273 6.12 2.02 26.12
C THR A 273 5.58 1.14 24.98
N SER A 274 6.16 1.19 23.77
CA SER A 274 5.75 0.30 22.67
C SER A 274 6.21 -1.14 22.81
N LEU A 275 7.33 -1.39 23.51
CA LEU A 275 7.74 -2.76 23.85
C LEU A 275 6.78 -3.37 24.89
N GLU A 276 6.30 -2.59 25.87
CA GLU A 276 5.28 -3.05 26.82
C GLU A 276 3.92 -3.34 26.14
N ALA A 277 3.48 -2.49 25.21
CA ALA A 277 2.23 -2.67 24.48
C ALA A 277 2.23 -3.86 23.50
N ALA A 278 3.41 -4.29 23.03
CA ALA A 278 3.60 -5.49 22.21
C ALA A 278 3.68 -6.79 23.03
N GLY A 279 3.44 -6.74 24.35
CA GLY A 279 3.60 -7.89 25.25
C GLY A 279 5.06 -8.23 25.57
N ILE A 280 6.01 -7.39 25.16
CA ILE A 280 7.44 -7.57 25.38
C ILE A 280 7.80 -6.98 26.75
N ASN A 281 7.60 -7.78 27.79
CA ASN A 281 8.05 -7.43 29.13
C ASN A 281 9.58 -7.64 29.23
N LEU A 282 10.35 -6.55 29.06
CA LEU A 282 11.83 -6.50 29.04
C LEU A 282 12.51 -7.11 30.28
N LEU A 283 11.78 -7.30 31.38
CA LEU A 283 12.26 -7.92 32.63
C LEU A 283 11.98 -9.44 32.72
N ARG A 284 11.02 -9.96 31.94
CA ARG A 284 10.64 -11.39 31.93
C ARG A 284 11.23 -12.19 30.77
N TRP A 285 11.72 -11.52 29.72
CA TRP A 285 12.34 -12.16 28.55
C TRP A 285 13.82 -12.49 28.81
N LYS A 286 14.05 -13.41 29.75
CA LYS A 286 15.34 -13.65 30.40
C LYS A 286 16.19 -14.78 29.79
N SER A 287 15.79 -15.37 28.67
CA SER A 287 16.57 -16.41 28.00
C SER A 287 16.01 -16.71 26.61
N ARG A 288 16.56 -16.06 25.57
CA ARG A 288 16.95 -16.64 24.27
C ARG A 288 17.10 -15.58 23.17
N HIS A 289 18.32 -15.56 22.62
CA HIS A 289 18.79 -15.12 21.30
C HIS A 289 18.94 -13.62 20.93
N ASN A 290 20.20 -13.30 20.56
CA ASN A 290 20.70 -12.11 19.83
C ASN A 290 19.98 -11.82 18.49
N PHE A 291 19.14 -12.72 18.00
CA PHE A 291 18.46 -12.63 16.71
C PHE A 291 17.39 -11.52 16.67
N MET A 292 16.63 -11.34 17.75
CA MET A 292 15.53 -10.36 17.84
C MET A 292 16.03 -8.90 17.87
N VAL A 293 17.22 -8.67 18.42
CA VAL A 293 17.90 -7.35 18.40
C VAL A 293 18.26 -6.94 16.97
N THR A 294 18.69 -7.90 16.14
CA THR A 294 18.99 -7.72 14.69
C THR A 294 17.79 -7.29 13.85
N TYR A 295 16.57 -7.61 14.27
CA TYR A 295 15.35 -7.28 13.54
C TYR A 295 14.71 -5.96 13.99
N LEU A 296 14.69 -5.68 15.29
CA LEU A 296 14.41 -4.34 15.81
C LEU A 296 15.45 -3.31 15.32
N LEU A 297 16.58 -3.81 14.85
CA LEU A 297 17.53 -3.13 13.98
C LEU A 297 16.99 -2.99 12.56
N PHE A 298 16.67 -4.08 11.87
CA PHE A 298 16.23 -4.12 10.46
C PHE A 298 14.93 -3.35 10.12
N VAL A 299 13.85 -3.55 10.89
CA VAL A 299 12.58 -2.79 10.72
C VAL A 299 12.83 -1.31 10.89
N CYS A 300 13.71 -1.01 11.81
CA CYS A 300 14.13 0.32 12.17
C CYS A 300 15.17 0.90 11.19
N VAL A 301 16.04 0.09 10.57
CA VAL A 301 16.82 0.48 9.39
C VAL A 301 15.83 0.88 8.32
N CYS A 302 14.88 0.04 7.98
CA CYS A 302 14.09 0.27 6.79
C CYS A 302 13.06 1.40 7.01
N VAL A 303 12.44 1.46 8.19
CA VAL A 303 11.54 2.56 8.58
C VAL A 303 12.33 3.82 8.91
N CYS A 304 13.40 3.80 9.68
CA CYS A 304 14.15 5.04 9.98
C CYS A 304 14.98 5.51 8.82
N VAL A 305 15.55 4.66 7.96
CA VAL A 305 16.20 5.11 6.73
C VAL A 305 15.16 5.71 5.80
N CYS A 306 14.01 5.08 5.56
CA CYS A 306 12.94 5.71 4.79
C CYS A 306 12.48 7.03 5.44
N VAL A 307 12.19 7.06 6.75
CA VAL A 307 11.79 8.25 7.54
C VAL A 307 12.93 9.28 7.74
N CYS A 308 14.19 8.92 7.52
CA CYS A 308 15.35 9.83 7.50
C CYS A 308 15.57 10.44 6.15
N VAL A 309 15.45 9.63 5.11
CA VAL A 309 15.36 10.08 3.72
C VAL A 309 14.27 11.13 3.62
N CYS A 310 13.15 10.90 4.31
CA CYS A 310 12.08 11.88 4.51
C CYS A 310 12.57 13.19 5.14
N LEU A 311 13.20 13.14 6.31
CA LEU A 311 13.52 14.31 7.13
C LEU A 311 14.60 15.22 6.54
N CYS A 312 15.43 14.71 5.64
CA CYS A 312 16.41 15.55 4.91
C CYS A 312 15.77 16.45 3.87
N ALA A 313 14.59 16.07 3.41
CA ALA A 313 13.89 16.67 2.30
C ALA A 313 12.95 17.81 2.76
N SER A 314 12.86 18.04 4.07
CA SER A 314 11.96 18.99 4.74
C SER A 314 12.67 20.20 5.38
N VAL A 315 13.98 20.40 5.15
CA VAL A 315 14.68 21.60 5.66
C VAL A 315 14.28 22.83 4.82
N PRO A 316 13.67 23.88 5.40
CA PRO A 316 13.25 25.06 4.65
C PRO A 316 14.48 25.88 4.21
N GLY A 317 14.76 25.85 2.91
CA GLY A 317 15.83 26.63 2.28
C GLY A 317 16.19 26.04 0.92
N GLN A 318 16.74 26.84 0.01
CA GLN A 318 17.35 26.34 -1.22
C GLN A 318 18.57 25.45 -0.89
N ILE A 319 18.33 24.22 -0.48
CA ILE A 319 19.35 23.19 -0.38
C ILE A 319 19.45 22.54 -1.75
N ASP A 320 20.66 22.52 -2.29
CA ASP A 320 21.01 21.87 -3.54
C ASP A 320 20.58 20.39 -3.49
N PHE A 321 19.88 19.87 -4.51
CA PHE A 321 19.47 18.47 -4.63
C PHE A 321 20.60 17.48 -4.32
N ALA A 322 21.85 17.86 -4.61
CA ALA A 322 23.02 17.08 -4.23
C ALA A 322 23.19 16.93 -2.71
N ALA A 323 22.94 17.97 -1.90
CA ALA A 323 23.05 17.89 -0.44
C ALA A 323 21.98 16.98 0.16
N GLU A 324 20.78 16.96 -0.44
CA GLU A 324 19.70 16.09 0.00
C GLU A 324 20.10 14.61 -0.09
N GLU A 325 20.76 14.16 -1.16
CA GLU A 325 21.20 12.77 -1.35
C GLU A 325 22.25 12.34 -0.30
N TYR A 326 23.18 13.22 0.05
CA TYR A 326 24.20 12.93 1.06
C TYR A 326 23.64 12.94 2.49
N LEU A 327 22.87 13.97 2.83
CA LEU A 327 22.20 14.08 4.13
C LEU A 327 21.23 12.91 4.34
N ARG A 328 20.55 12.48 3.27
CA ARG A 328 19.68 11.29 3.23
C ARG A 328 20.42 10.06 3.71
N VAL A 329 21.61 9.78 3.19
CA VAL A 329 22.43 8.63 3.58
C VAL A 329 22.93 8.76 5.03
N TYR A 330 23.42 9.94 5.42
CA TYR A 330 23.88 10.13 6.79
C TYR A 330 22.77 9.97 7.83
N ASN A 331 21.65 10.68 7.67
CA ASN A 331 20.58 10.66 8.66
C ASN A 331 19.99 9.24 8.77
N ALA A 332 19.85 8.55 7.64
CA ALA A 332 19.49 7.15 7.56
C ALA A 332 20.37 6.27 8.46
N LEU A 333 21.69 6.39 8.31
CA LEU A 333 22.66 5.64 9.11
C LEU A 333 22.69 6.09 10.58
N HIS A 334 22.56 7.38 10.86
CA HIS A 334 22.57 7.92 12.21
C HIS A 334 21.35 7.43 13.03
N LYS A 335 20.13 7.51 12.48
CA LYS A 335 18.94 6.99 13.18
C LYS A 335 18.99 5.47 13.30
N LEU A 336 19.54 4.78 12.29
CA LEU A 336 19.81 3.36 12.38
C LEU A 336 20.67 3.05 13.62
N VAL A 337 21.81 3.71 13.77
CA VAL A 337 22.71 3.47 14.91
C VAL A 337 22.02 3.79 16.24
N ALA A 338 21.31 4.92 16.35
CA ALA A 338 20.59 5.31 17.56
C ALA A 338 19.53 4.27 18.00
N LEU A 339 18.88 3.64 17.02
CA LEU A 339 17.81 2.68 17.25
C LEU A 339 18.31 1.25 17.48
N THR A 340 19.43 0.91 16.85
CA THR A 340 20.20 -0.27 17.23
C THR A 340 20.64 -0.21 18.68
N ARG A 341 21.15 0.96 19.07
CA ARG A 341 21.65 1.22 20.42
C ARG A 341 20.54 1.12 21.45
N SER A 342 19.34 1.64 21.15
CA SER A 342 18.20 1.59 22.07
C SER A 342 17.61 0.19 22.25
N THR A 343 17.94 -0.76 21.36
CA THR A 343 17.42 -2.12 21.35
C THR A 343 18.45 -3.17 21.76
N SER A 344 19.74 -2.83 21.68
CA SER A 344 20.84 -3.67 22.17
C SER A 344 21.05 -3.52 23.69
N LYS A 345 21.27 -4.64 24.37
CA LYS A 345 21.70 -4.68 25.79
C LYS A 345 23.10 -5.24 25.96
N ASP A 346 23.72 -5.69 24.88
CA ASP A 346 25.06 -6.25 24.91
C ASP A 346 26.10 -5.13 24.98
N PRO A 347 26.94 -5.07 26.04
CA PRO A 347 27.92 -4.00 26.21
C PRO A 347 28.94 -3.91 25.06
N ALA A 348 29.31 -5.04 24.44
CA ALA A 348 30.24 -5.05 23.30
C ALA A 348 29.59 -4.41 22.06
N SER A 349 28.39 -4.87 21.70
CA SER A 349 27.59 -4.30 20.62
C SER A 349 27.29 -2.82 20.84
N LEU A 350 26.93 -2.40 22.06
CA LEU A 350 26.70 -0.99 22.41
C LEU A 350 27.97 -0.15 22.23
N SER A 351 29.13 -0.67 22.63
CA SER A 351 30.41 0.00 22.41
C SER A 351 30.72 0.15 20.93
N ASP A 352 30.46 -0.87 20.11
CA ASP A 352 30.71 -0.83 18.68
C ASP A 352 29.76 0.12 17.94
N LEU A 353 28.52 0.26 18.42
CA LEU A 353 27.56 1.23 17.90
C LEU A 353 27.95 2.66 18.28
N ASP A 354 28.43 2.89 19.50
CA ASP A 354 28.91 4.21 19.92
C ASP A 354 30.15 4.64 19.11
N LYS A 355 31.03 3.68 18.77
CA LYS A 355 32.15 3.92 17.83
C LYS A 355 31.64 4.27 16.44
N LEU A 356 30.70 3.49 15.90
CA LEU A 356 30.12 3.74 14.58
C LEU A 356 29.44 5.12 14.52
N GLN A 357 28.63 5.47 15.53
CA GLN A 357 27.96 6.77 15.62
C GLN A 357 28.99 7.90 15.54
N LYS A 358 30.06 7.81 16.32
CA LYS A 358 31.14 8.80 16.33
C LYS A 358 31.85 8.92 14.98
N ILE A 359 32.13 7.79 14.30
CA ILE A 359 32.76 7.81 12.96
C ILE A 359 31.86 8.52 11.94
N LEU A 360 30.54 8.25 11.99
CA LEU A 360 29.57 8.91 11.12
C LEU A 360 29.53 10.42 11.37
N GLU A 361 29.41 10.84 12.63
CA GLU A 361 29.39 12.27 13.04
C GLU A 361 30.67 13.00 12.62
N ASP A 362 31.84 12.40 12.86
CA ASP A 362 33.14 12.98 12.50
C ASP A 362 33.28 13.18 10.97
N LYS A 363 32.75 12.26 10.16
CA LYS A 363 32.77 12.39 8.69
C LYS A 363 31.85 13.52 8.20
N VAL A 364 30.65 13.65 8.76
CA VAL A 364 29.73 14.72 8.35
C VAL A 364 30.27 16.09 8.68
N ASN A 365 30.80 16.28 9.88
CA ASN A 365 31.38 17.56 10.30
C ASN A 365 32.55 18.00 9.39
N ARG A 366 33.37 17.06 8.91
CA ARG A 366 34.44 17.34 7.92
C ARG A 366 33.87 17.77 6.57
N ASN A 367 32.83 17.09 6.12
CA ASN A 367 32.22 17.30 4.80
C ASN A 367 31.43 18.61 4.74
N GLU A 368 30.79 19.04 5.83
CA GLU A 368 30.15 20.36 5.93
C GLU A 368 31.13 21.51 5.65
N SER A 369 32.36 21.40 6.17
CA SER A 369 33.43 22.38 5.94
C SER A 369 33.88 22.44 4.47
N ALA A 370 33.90 21.29 3.78
CA ALA A 370 34.24 21.19 2.36
C ALA A 370 33.07 21.63 1.44
N TRP A 371 31.83 21.42 1.88
CA TRP A 371 30.62 21.83 1.16
C TRP A 371 30.54 23.35 1.00
N GLN A 372 30.81 24.08 2.09
CA GLN A 372 30.86 25.56 2.14
C GLN A 372 31.91 26.17 1.20
N GLN A 373 32.88 25.38 0.72
CA GLN A 373 33.94 25.83 -0.18
C GLN A 373 33.67 25.54 -1.66
N SER A 374 32.66 24.72 -1.97
CA SER A 374 32.29 24.38 -3.35
C SER A 374 31.63 25.57 -4.06
N ARG A 375 31.91 25.73 -5.36
CA ARG A 375 31.50 26.93 -6.13
C ARG A 375 30.47 26.62 -7.21
N SER A 376 30.18 25.35 -7.47
CA SER A 376 29.24 24.92 -8.52
C SER A 376 28.36 23.72 -8.10
N MET A 377 27.22 23.57 -8.77
CA MET A 377 26.25 22.49 -8.51
C MET A 377 26.79 21.10 -8.91
N GLU A 378 27.55 21.01 -9.99
CA GLU A 378 28.20 19.79 -10.47
C GLU A 378 29.29 19.27 -9.51
N GLU A 379 30.07 20.18 -8.90
CA GLU A 379 31.01 19.83 -7.84
C GLU A 379 30.28 19.29 -6.61
N ARG A 380 29.17 19.92 -6.22
CA ARG A 380 28.34 19.48 -5.09
C ARG A 380 27.72 18.10 -5.32
N LYS A 381 27.22 17.82 -6.54
CA LYS A 381 26.75 16.47 -6.92
C LYS A 381 27.85 15.42 -6.82
N THR A 382 29.04 15.75 -7.30
CA THR A 382 30.19 14.83 -7.28
C THR A 382 30.66 14.54 -5.85
N LEU A 383 30.75 15.59 -5.02
CA LEU A 383 31.12 15.50 -3.60
C LEU A 383 30.08 14.71 -2.80
N SER A 384 28.80 15.00 -2.99
CA SER A 384 27.71 14.27 -2.34
C SER A 384 27.77 12.77 -2.62
N LYS A 385 27.87 12.40 -3.90
CA LYS A 385 27.99 10.99 -4.30
C LYS A 385 29.22 10.33 -3.69
N HIS A 386 30.36 11.04 -3.67
CA HIS A 386 31.59 10.54 -3.08
C HIS A 386 31.44 10.32 -1.56
N TRP A 387 30.88 11.28 -0.83
CA TRP A 387 30.70 11.16 0.62
C TRP A 387 29.66 10.13 1.02
N SER A 388 28.59 9.97 0.23
CA SER A 388 27.66 8.87 0.38
C SER A 388 28.41 7.54 0.31
N LEU A 389 29.26 7.34 -0.71
CA LEU A 389 30.10 6.14 -0.82
C LEU A 389 31.05 5.95 0.37
N GLU A 390 31.61 7.03 0.94
CA GLU A 390 32.45 6.93 2.13
C GLU A 390 31.68 6.50 3.39
N LEU A 391 30.46 7.00 3.60
CA LEU A 391 29.62 6.59 4.73
C LEU A 391 29.23 5.11 4.62
N LEU A 392 29.01 4.62 3.40
CA LEU A 392 28.76 3.20 3.14
C LEU A 392 29.96 2.35 3.48
N ALA A 393 31.14 2.74 3.02
CA ALA A 393 32.38 2.02 3.31
C ALA A 393 32.61 1.88 4.82
N VAL A 394 32.24 2.89 5.61
CA VAL A 394 32.30 2.82 7.09
C VAL A 394 31.35 1.77 7.64
N VAL A 395 30.11 1.72 7.16
CA VAL A 395 29.09 0.77 7.63
C VAL A 395 29.42 -0.65 7.19
N GLU A 396 29.92 -0.82 5.97
CA GLU A 396 30.43 -2.09 5.46
C GLU A 396 31.62 -2.59 6.27
N THR A 397 32.63 -1.74 6.51
CA THR A 397 33.80 -2.08 7.33
C THR A 397 33.37 -2.47 8.74
N TRP A 398 32.49 -1.67 9.36
CA TRP A 398 31.93 -1.99 10.67
C TRP A 398 31.22 -3.35 10.69
N SER A 399 30.41 -3.67 9.67
CA SER A 399 29.73 -4.96 9.59
C SER A 399 30.69 -6.15 9.50
N GLN A 400 31.83 -5.96 8.82
CA GLN A 400 32.88 -6.96 8.69
C GLN A 400 33.69 -7.15 9.98
N ASP A 401 33.79 -6.11 10.81
CA ASP A 401 34.52 -6.12 12.08
C ASP A 401 33.71 -6.70 13.24
N LEU A 402 32.41 -7.00 13.04
CA LEU A 402 31.57 -7.67 14.04
C LEU A 402 32.11 -9.07 14.38
N GLU A 403 31.84 -9.52 15.61
CA GLU A 403 32.17 -10.88 16.07
C GLU A 403 31.46 -11.95 15.21
N GLU A 404 32.17 -13.06 14.95
CA GLU A 404 31.65 -14.17 14.14
C GLU A 404 30.40 -14.80 14.75
N GLY A 405 29.38 -15.00 13.92
CA GLY A 405 28.13 -15.61 14.33
C GLY A 405 26.94 -15.26 13.44
N ALA A 406 25.76 -15.73 13.85
CA ALA A 406 24.52 -15.46 13.13
C ALA A 406 24.24 -13.95 13.00
N PHE A 407 24.54 -13.16 14.04
CA PHE A 407 24.33 -11.71 14.02
C PHE A 407 25.10 -11.03 12.87
N LYS A 408 26.42 -11.21 12.80
CA LYS A 408 27.27 -10.70 11.72
C LYS A 408 26.78 -11.14 10.34
N THR A 409 26.40 -12.41 10.22
CA THR A 409 25.93 -12.99 8.95
C THR A 409 24.68 -12.27 8.44
N HIS A 410 23.67 -12.08 9.30
CA HIS A 410 22.44 -11.39 8.92
C HIS A 410 22.68 -9.88 8.68
N VAL A 411 23.42 -9.21 9.56
CA VAL A 411 23.73 -7.76 9.43
C VAL A 411 24.49 -7.48 8.14
N SER A 412 25.54 -8.25 7.84
CA SER A 412 26.35 -8.08 6.63
C SER A 412 25.51 -8.31 5.37
N ARG A 413 24.71 -9.38 5.34
CA ARG A 413 23.83 -9.69 4.21
C ARG A 413 22.80 -8.59 3.98
N LEU A 414 22.19 -8.08 5.05
CA LEU A 414 21.20 -7.01 4.98
C LEU A 414 21.79 -5.69 4.52
N ILE A 415 22.96 -5.30 5.03
CA ILE A 415 23.68 -4.12 4.57
C ILE A 415 24.01 -4.25 3.08
N GLN A 416 24.55 -5.39 2.66
CA GLN A 416 24.89 -5.63 1.25
C GLN A 416 23.68 -5.64 0.31
N THR A 417 22.49 -6.00 0.80
CA THR A 417 21.30 -6.13 -0.03
C THR A 417 20.43 -4.86 -0.03
N VAL A 418 20.13 -4.31 1.16
CA VAL A 418 19.15 -3.22 1.34
C VAL A 418 19.78 -1.85 1.16
N LEU A 419 21.02 -1.66 1.59
CA LEU A 419 21.68 -0.35 1.52
C LEU A 419 21.87 0.13 0.07
N PRO A 420 22.25 -0.72 -0.91
CA PRO A 420 22.23 -0.34 -2.32
C PRO A 420 20.86 0.10 -2.83
N LEU A 421 19.78 -0.53 -2.35
CA LEU A 421 18.41 -0.21 -2.77
C LEU A 421 17.96 1.14 -2.20
N ILE A 422 18.33 1.46 -0.95
CA ILE A 422 18.13 2.78 -0.34
C ILE A 422 18.79 3.88 -1.17
N LEU A 423 20.05 3.67 -1.57
CA LEU A 423 20.83 4.67 -2.31
C LEU A 423 20.23 4.93 -3.70
N LYS A 424 19.79 3.88 -4.36
CA LYS A 424 19.12 3.99 -5.67
C LYS A 424 17.67 4.46 -5.54
N TRP A 425 17.13 4.45 -4.31
CA TRP A 425 15.71 4.62 -4.04
C TRP A 425 14.84 3.70 -4.90
N GLU A 426 15.19 2.40 -4.91
CA GLU A 426 14.58 1.42 -5.82
C GLU A 426 13.36 0.74 -5.17
N TRP A 427 12.19 1.01 -5.74
CA TRP A 427 10.88 0.50 -5.31
C TRP A 427 10.11 -0.12 -6.47
N GLY A 428 9.20 -1.02 -6.14
CA GLY A 428 8.15 -1.52 -7.02
C GLY A 428 8.65 -2.31 -8.22
N THR A 429 9.93 -2.68 -8.23
CA THR A 429 10.58 -3.17 -9.42
C THR A 429 9.99 -4.52 -9.85
N THR A 430 9.41 -4.53 -11.05
CA THR A 430 8.71 -5.70 -11.58
C THR A 430 9.12 -5.95 -13.03
N ALA A 431 9.17 -7.21 -13.44
CA ALA A 431 9.42 -7.55 -14.85
C ALA A 431 8.27 -7.02 -15.72
N ASN A 432 8.63 -6.36 -16.82
CA ASN A 432 7.69 -5.71 -17.70
C ASN A 432 7.21 -6.67 -18.80
N PHE A 433 5.95 -7.10 -18.73
CA PHE A 433 5.38 -7.99 -19.73
C PHE A 433 5.18 -7.36 -21.13
N LEU A 434 5.31 -6.04 -21.23
CA LEU A 434 5.21 -5.26 -22.47
C LEU A 434 6.57 -4.99 -23.13
N TYR A 435 7.66 -5.54 -22.59
CA TYR A 435 8.98 -5.36 -23.16
C TYR A 435 9.05 -5.83 -24.62
N GLN A 436 9.43 -4.91 -25.51
CA GLN A 436 9.45 -5.08 -26.96
C GLN A 436 8.11 -5.53 -27.58
N TYR A 437 6.99 -5.29 -26.89
CA TYR A 437 5.67 -5.63 -27.40
C TYR A 437 5.23 -4.61 -28.47
N GLN A 438 5.14 -5.08 -29.71
CA GLN A 438 4.93 -4.24 -30.89
C GLN A 438 3.43 -3.91 -31.09
N GLU A 439 2.88 -3.09 -30.20
CA GLU A 439 1.51 -2.57 -30.33
C GLU A 439 1.48 -1.03 -30.26
N HIS A 440 0.83 -0.39 -31.23
CA HIS A 440 0.83 1.07 -31.36
C HIS A 440 0.14 1.79 -30.19
N SER A 441 -0.82 1.14 -29.53
CA SER A 441 -1.50 1.71 -28.36
C SER A 441 -0.67 1.66 -27.07
N VAL A 442 0.42 0.89 -27.05
CA VAL A 442 1.30 0.79 -25.89
C VAL A 442 2.37 1.88 -25.99
N PRO A 443 2.52 2.75 -24.97
CA PRO A 443 3.51 3.82 -25.00
C PRO A 443 4.96 3.29 -25.12
N PRO A 444 5.86 3.99 -25.85
CA PRO A 444 7.24 3.54 -26.04
C PRO A 444 8.00 3.28 -24.74
N CYS A 445 7.76 4.04 -23.68
CA CYS A 445 8.44 3.81 -22.39
C CYS A 445 8.08 2.46 -21.74
N LEU A 446 6.90 1.88 -22.02
CA LEU A 446 6.55 0.51 -21.63
C LEU A 446 7.10 -0.56 -22.59
N GLN A 447 7.63 -0.19 -23.76
CA GLN A 447 8.21 -1.15 -24.71
C GLN A 447 9.73 -1.25 -24.59
N LEU A 448 10.41 -0.17 -24.17
CA LEU A 448 11.86 -0.04 -24.24
C LEU A 448 12.62 -0.68 -23.07
N LYS A 449 11.98 -0.80 -21.90
CA LYS A 449 12.60 -1.35 -20.68
C LYS A 449 12.02 -2.71 -20.35
N ASP A 450 12.85 -3.64 -19.91
CA ASP A 450 12.46 -4.98 -19.48
C ASP A 450 11.87 -5.00 -18.06
N ARG A 451 11.90 -3.86 -17.36
CA ARG A 451 11.35 -3.63 -16.03
C ARG A 451 10.57 -2.33 -15.97
N PHE A 452 9.56 -2.31 -15.11
CA PHE A 452 8.77 -1.14 -14.73
C PHE A 452 8.59 -1.10 -13.21
N HIS A 453 8.04 -0.01 -12.69
CA HIS A 453 7.88 0.19 -11.25
C HIS A 453 6.41 0.36 -10.91
N LEU A 454 5.86 -0.60 -10.17
CA LEU A 454 4.50 -0.56 -9.66
C LEU A 454 4.50 0.03 -8.25
N LEU A 455 3.77 1.13 -8.07
CA LEU A 455 3.70 1.87 -6.81
C LEU A 455 2.28 1.86 -6.26
N ASP A 456 2.14 2.27 -5.00
CA ASP A 456 0.85 2.43 -4.32
C ASP A 456 -0.07 3.38 -5.11
N ALA A 457 -1.26 2.90 -5.48
CA ALA A 457 -2.24 3.69 -6.23
C ALA A 457 -2.76 4.91 -5.43
N GLY A 458 -2.63 4.87 -4.10
CA GLY A 458 -2.97 5.99 -3.23
C GLY A 458 -2.15 7.25 -3.45
N LEU A 459 -1.02 7.14 -4.16
CA LEU A 459 -0.20 8.26 -4.61
C LEU A 459 -0.84 9.08 -5.74
N LEU A 460 -1.84 8.54 -6.42
CA LEU A 460 -2.54 9.21 -7.52
C LEU A 460 -3.98 9.55 -7.13
N ILE A 461 -4.78 8.53 -6.79
CA ILE A 461 -6.13 8.72 -6.24
C ILE A 461 -6.30 7.68 -5.13
N ASN A 462 -6.52 8.15 -3.90
CA ASN A 462 -6.54 7.28 -2.73
C ASN A 462 -7.81 6.42 -2.56
N VAL A 463 -8.54 6.18 -3.66
CA VAL A 463 -9.66 5.25 -3.79
C VAL A 463 -9.60 4.63 -5.19
N ALA A 464 -9.94 3.35 -5.33
CA ALA A 464 -9.82 2.59 -6.57
C ALA A 464 -10.80 2.98 -7.70
N TYR A 465 -11.38 4.19 -7.71
CA TYR A 465 -12.36 4.63 -8.71
C TYR A 465 -11.98 4.26 -10.16
N PRO A 466 -10.75 4.49 -10.63
CA PRO A 466 -10.41 4.33 -12.05
C PRO A 466 -10.63 2.93 -12.62
N SER A 467 -10.48 1.88 -11.79
CA SER A 467 -10.74 0.48 -12.16
C SER A 467 -12.24 0.19 -12.29
N PHE A 468 -13.11 0.99 -11.67
CA PHE A 468 -14.56 0.76 -11.62
C PHE A 468 -15.37 1.72 -12.47
N LEU A 469 -14.76 2.80 -12.98
CA LEU A 469 -15.42 3.75 -13.87
C LEU A 469 -15.47 3.24 -15.32
N GLY A 470 -16.60 3.47 -15.99
CA GLY A 470 -16.83 3.18 -17.41
C GLY A 470 -17.45 1.80 -17.68
N ASP A 471 -17.55 1.47 -18.97
CA ASP A 471 -18.37 0.34 -19.46
C ASP A 471 -17.81 -1.05 -19.10
N LYS A 472 -16.52 -1.17 -18.74
CA LYS A 472 -15.86 -2.47 -18.52
C LYS A 472 -16.56 -3.29 -17.42
N ARG A 473 -16.92 -2.66 -16.31
CA ARG A 473 -17.61 -3.29 -15.18
C ARG A 473 -19.05 -2.81 -15.02
N ASP A 474 -19.46 -1.77 -15.74
CA ASP A 474 -20.86 -1.31 -15.78
C ASP A 474 -21.44 -1.10 -14.37
N ILE A 475 -20.74 -0.34 -13.52
CA ILE A 475 -21.08 -0.17 -12.11
C ILE A 475 -22.24 0.83 -11.95
N ASP A 476 -23.29 0.47 -11.22
CA ASP A 476 -24.43 1.36 -10.94
C ASP A 476 -24.25 2.14 -9.63
N LEU A 477 -23.60 1.51 -8.64
CA LEU A 477 -23.43 2.05 -7.29
C LEU A 477 -22.03 1.75 -6.76
N LEU A 478 -21.36 2.81 -6.34
CA LEU A 478 -20.08 2.79 -5.65
C LEU A 478 -20.31 3.17 -4.19
N ILE A 479 -19.96 2.29 -3.27
CA ILE A 479 -19.93 2.59 -1.84
C ILE A 479 -18.46 2.83 -1.48
N ALA A 480 -18.12 4.04 -1.06
CA ALA A 480 -16.75 4.46 -0.81
C ALA A 480 -16.58 4.90 0.66
N PRO A 481 -16.27 3.95 1.56
CA PRO A 481 -15.75 4.29 2.88
C PRO A 481 -14.42 5.02 2.76
N GLU A 482 -14.37 6.25 3.28
CA GLU A 482 -13.23 7.13 3.22
C GLU A 482 -12.41 7.08 4.52
N TYR A 483 -11.23 6.48 4.42
CA TYR A 483 -10.26 6.31 5.48
C TYR A 483 -8.98 7.14 5.27
N SER A 484 -8.90 8.01 4.27
CA SER A 484 -7.72 8.85 4.02
C SER A 484 -7.39 9.76 5.20
N ALA A 485 -6.11 10.08 5.38
CA ALA A 485 -5.65 11.11 6.33
C ALA A 485 -5.55 12.49 5.68
N GLY A 486 -5.71 12.55 4.35
CA GLY A 486 -5.61 13.77 3.56
C GLY A 486 -6.85 14.65 3.70
N ASN A 487 -6.97 15.61 2.78
CA ASN A 487 -8.09 16.54 2.79
C ASN A 487 -9.39 15.81 2.44
N MET A 488 -10.45 16.07 3.21
CA MET A 488 -11.76 15.49 2.90
C MET A 488 -12.22 15.93 1.50
N PHE A 489 -12.79 14.98 0.76
CA PHE A 489 -13.25 15.09 -0.65
C PHE A 489 -12.16 15.18 -1.71
N GLU A 490 -10.87 15.23 -1.34
CA GLU A 490 -9.76 15.25 -2.30
C GLU A 490 -9.75 14.00 -3.19
N THR A 491 -10.01 12.82 -2.62
CA THR A 491 -10.14 11.57 -3.39
C THR A 491 -11.24 11.64 -4.43
N LEU A 492 -12.32 12.37 -4.12
CA LEU A 492 -13.50 12.51 -4.96
C LEU A 492 -13.27 13.50 -6.10
N THR A 493 -12.66 14.65 -5.81
CA THR A 493 -12.34 15.67 -6.82
C THR A 493 -11.25 15.20 -7.76
N LEU A 494 -10.22 14.52 -7.25
CA LEU A 494 -9.19 13.89 -8.10
C LEU A 494 -9.78 12.80 -9.00
N ALA A 495 -10.75 12.02 -8.50
CA ALA A 495 -11.46 11.02 -9.31
C ALA A 495 -12.32 11.65 -10.41
N ARG A 496 -13.02 12.76 -10.11
CA ARG A 496 -13.77 13.56 -11.10
C ARG A 496 -12.85 14.06 -12.21
N ASP A 497 -11.73 14.68 -11.84
CA ASP A 497 -10.81 15.30 -12.77
C ASP A 497 -10.12 14.24 -13.65
N TYR A 498 -9.74 13.11 -13.04
CA TYR A 498 -9.25 11.93 -13.77
C TYR A 498 -10.30 11.41 -14.75
N ALA A 499 -11.55 11.22 -14.31
CA ALA A 499 -12.61 10.70 -15.16
C ALA A 499 -12.85 11.59 -16.37
N ALA A 500 -12.84 12.92 -16.18
CA ALA A 500 -12.90 13.89 -17.27
C ALA A 500 -11.71 13.74 -18.23
N ALA A 501 -10.48 13.61 -17.72
CA ALA A 501 -9.28 13.46 -18.53
C ALA A 501 -9.26 12.17 -19.37
N VAL A 502 -9.87 11.08 -18.89
CA VAL A 502 -9.97 9.79 -19.61
C VAL A 502 -11.34 9.56 -20.26
N ASN A 503 -12.20 10.57 -20.34
CA ASN A 503 -13.55 10.51 -20.91
C ASN A 503 -14.42 9.38 -20.32
N LYS A 504 -14.40 9.22 -18.99
CA LYS A 504 -15.25 8.29 -18.26
C LYS A 504 -16.39 9.03 -17.56
N PRO A 505 -17.59 8.41 -17.45
CA PRO A 505 -18.72 9.01 -16.78
C PRO A 505 -18.46 9.11 -15.27
N PHE A 506 -18.82 10.24 -14.67
CA PHE A 506 -18.66 10.50 -13.24
C PHE A 506 -19.74 11.49 -12.78
N PRO A 507 -20.39 11.27 -11.62
CA PRO A 507 -21.48 12.13 -11.16
C PRO A 507 -21.01 13.56 -10.85
N GLU A 508 -21.92 14.52 -11.00
CA GLU A 508 -21.68 15.90 -10.63
C GLU A 508 -21.45 16.04 -9.10
N ILE A 509 -20.48 16.87 -8.72
CA ILE A 509 -20.19 17.21 -7.32
C ILE A 509 -20.67 18.65 -7.09
N ASP A 510 -21.64 18.84 -6.20
CA ASP A 510 -22.03 20.19 -5.76
C ASP A 510 -20.89 20.80 -4.94
N GLU A 511 -20.33 21.90 -5.43
CA GLU A 511 -19.23 22.64 -4.79
C GLU A 511 -19.56 23.06 -3.35
N LYS A 512 -20.86 23.25 -3.00
CA LYS A 512 -21.27 23.55 -1.61
C LYS A 512 -20.98 22.41 -0.64
N ILE A 513 -20.97 21.16 -1.11
CA ILE A 513 -20.62 20.01 -0.27
C ILE A 513 -19.14 20.07 0.13
N LEU A 514 -18.28 20.59 -0.75
CA LEU A 514 -16.84 20.68 -0.50
C LEU A 514 -16.50 21.70 0.61
N GLU A 515 -17.40 22.64 0.89
CA GLU A 515 -17.28 23.56 2.03
C GLU A 515 -17.38 22.83 3.39
N GLU A 516 -17.93 21.61 3.43
CA GLU A 516 -18.08 20.82 4.66
C GLU A 516 -16.82 20.02 5.05
N ARG A 517 -15.69 20.22 4.36
CA ARG A 517 -14.46 19.40 4.51
C ARG A 517 -13.85 19.37 5.92
N ASP A 518 -13.97 20.45 6.69
CA ASP A 518 -13.35 20.58 8.01
C ASP A 518 -14.18 19.90 9.12
N TRP A 519 -15.44 19.57 8.83
CA TRP A 519 -16.31 18.83 9.74
C TRP A 519 -17.42 18.14 8.94
N PRO A 520 -17.13 17.00 8.28
CA PRO A 520 -18.03 16.40 7.32
C PRO A 520 -19.16 15.61 7.98
N LYS A 521 -20.31 15.50 7.30
CA LYS A 521 -21.35 14.51 7.58
C LYS A 521 -20.80 13.08 7.47
N ASP A 522 -21.52 12.14 8.05
CA ASP A 522 -21.19 10.71 8.04
C ASP A 522 -21.45 10.03 6.70
N CYS A 523 -22.31 10.62 5.85
CA CYS A 523 -22.62 10.10 4.53
C CYS A 523 -23.03 11.19 3.54
N TYR A 524 -22.58 11.04 2.29
CA TYR A 524 -22.96 11.86 1.14
C TYR A 524 -23.37 10.94 -0.01
N VAL A 525 -24.34 11.37 -0.81
CA VAL A 525 -24.79 10.66 -2.02
C VAL A 525 -24.63 11.59 -3.21
N PHE A 526 -23.80 11.18 -4.16
CA PHE A 526 -23.60 11.85 -5.45
C PHE A 526 -24.34 11.04 -6.51
N GLU A 527 -25.52 11.52 -6.90
CA GLU A 527 -26.43 10.80 -7.80
C GLU A 527 -25.90 10.83 -9.24
N GLY A 528 -25.68 9.64 -9.81
CA GLY A 528 -25.25 9.48 -11.20
C GLY A 528 -26.43 9.42 -12.17
N LYS A 529 -26.25 10.00 -13.35
CA LYS A 529 -27.20 9.98 -14.48
C LYS A 529 -26.71 9.06 -15.59
N ASP A 530 -27.63 8.45 -16.34
CA ASP A 530 -27.33 7.58 -17.48
C ASP A 530 -26.29 6.49 -17.15
N LYS A 531 -25.05 6.64 -17.66
CA LYS A 531 -23.92 5.71 -17.46
C LYS A 531 -23.05 6.05 -16.23
N GLU A 532 -23.35 7.13 -15.53
CA GLU A 532 -22.62 7.54 -14.33
C GLU A 532 -23.02 6.66 -13.14
N PRO A 533 -22.06 6.11 -12.38
CA PRO A 533 -22.39 5.44 -11.14
C PRO A 533 -22.89 6.47 -10.11
N THR A 534 -23.82 6.06 -9.25
CA THR A 534 -24.06 6.81 -8.00
C THR A 534 -22.94 6.49 -7.03
N ILE A 535 -22.46 7.48 -6.28
CA ILE A 535 -21.42 7.31 -5.26
C ILE A 535 -22.01 7.61 -3.88
N VAL A 536 -21.93 6.63 -2.97
CA VAL A 536 -22.16 6.82 -1.54
C VAL A 536 -20.80 6.97 -0.86
N TYR A 537 -20.48 8.17 -0.40
CA TYR A 537 -19.19 8.51 0.20
C TYR A 537 -19.34 8.64 1.72
N MET A 538 -18.50 7.92 2.48
CA MET A 538 -18.69 7.76 3.93
C MET A 538 -17.39 8.05 4.71
N PRO A 539 -17.19 9.28 5.21
CA PRO A 539 -16.04 9.62 6.05
C PRO A 539 -15.98 8.81 7.34
N LEU A 540 -14.80 8.28 7.67
CA LEU A 540 -14.56 7.55 8.92
C LEU A 540 -14.85 8.44 10.15
N PHE A 541 -14.25 9.62 10.20
CA PHE A 541 -14.52 10.61 11.24
C PHE A 541 -15.46 11.69 10.70
N ASN A 542 -16.47 12.05 11.47
CA ASN A 542 -17.59 12.87 11.00
C ASN A 542 -18.38 13.48 12.16
N ARG A 543 -19.40 14.29 11.85
CA ARG A 543 -20.27 14.98 12.83
C ARG A 543 -20.98 14.08 13.84
N ASN A 544 -21.16 12.80 13.54
CA ASN A 544 -21.85 11.87 14.45
C ASN A 544 -20.89 11.25 15.48
N ASN A 545 -19.59 11.24 15.19
CA ASN A 545 -18.57 10.67 16.08
C ASN A 545 -17.49 11.67 16.52
N CYS A 546 -17.56 12.94 16.08
CA CYS A 546 -16.75 14.07 16.51
C CYS A 546 -17.64 15.24 16.89
N LYS A 547 -17.46 15.82 18.09
CA LYS A 547 -18.32 16.88 18.64
C LYS A 547 -18.27 18.19 17.84
N ASP A 548 -17.11 18.51 17.25
CA ASP A 548 -16.80 19.74 16.53
C ASP A 548 -15.65 19.53 15.54
N ALA A 549 -15.32 20.57 14.77
CA ALA A 549 -14.25 20.55 13.77
C ALA A 549 -12.87 20.31 14.40
N GLU A 550 -12.67 20.82 15.62
CA GLU A 550 -11.46 20.67 16.39
C GLU A 550 -11.21 19.21 16.80
N GLU A 551 -12.24 18.50 17.28
CA GLU A 551 -12.13 17.07 17.56
C GLU A 551 -11.92 16.25 16.30
N PHE A 552 -12.60 16.60 15.20
CA PHE A 552 -12.38 15.96 13.90
C PHE A 552 -10.91 16.06 13.47
N LYS A 553 -10.35 17.26 13.51
CA LYS A 553 -8.93 17.49 13.20
C LYS A 553 -8.01 16.71 14.13
N ALA A 554 -8.27 16.74 15.44
CA ALA A 554 -7.47 16.00 16.41
C ALA A 554 -7.48 14.49 16.17
N LYS A 555 -8.63 13.91 15.80
CA LYS A 555 -8.75 12.49 15.44
C LYS A 555 -8.02 12.16 14.15
N MET A 556 -8.11 13.01 13.13
CA MET A 556 -7.35 12.85 11.89
C MET A 556 -5.84 12.82 12.14
N GLU A 557 -5.34 13.66 13.07
CA GLU A 557 -3.94 13.67 13.51
C GLU A 557 -3.57 12.43 14.34
N GLU A 558 -4.38 12.07 15.35
CA GLU A 558 -4.15 10.94 16.25
C GLU A 558 -4.11 9.60 15.50
N TYR A 559 -5.00 9.45 14.52
CA TYR A 559 -5.12 8.24 13.72
C TYR A 559 -4.39 8.36 12.39
N SER A 560 -3.42 9.26 12.23
CA SER A 560 -2.61 9.47 11.01
C SER A 560 -2.05 8.20 10.35
N THR A 561 -1.75 8.28 9.05
CA THR A 561 -1.37 7.12 8.22
C THR A 561 -0.02 6.51 8.62
N PHE A 562 0.99 7.34 8.86
CA PHE A 562 2.34 6.90 9.18
C PHE A 562 2.59 6.97 10.69
N GLN A 563 2.19 5.90 11.37
CA GLN A 563 2.46 5.73 12.79
C GLN A 563 2.80 4.28 13.11
N ARG A 564 3.11 4.02 14.39
CA ARG A 564 3.36 2.66 14.87
C ARG A 564 2.10 1.81 14.77
N ALA A 565 2.29 0.49 14.82
CA ALA A 565 1.17 -0.43 14.90
C ALA A 565 0.22 -0.02 16.06
N PHE A 566 -1.07 -0.01 15.77
CA PHE A 566 -2.12 0.39 16.70
C PHE A 566 -2.10 -0.52 17.93
N SER A 567 -2.33 0.08 19.11
CA SER A 567 -2.69 -0.67 20.30
C SER A 567 -4.05 -1.35 20.11
N GLN A 568 -4.37 -2.30 20.98
CA GLN A 568 -5.68 -2.95 20.97
C GLN A 568 -6.82 -1.93 21.05
N ASP A 569 -6.70 -0.93 21.93
CA ASP A 569 -7.71 0.12 22.11
C ASP A 569 -7.90 0.96 20.84
N LYS A 570 -6.82 1.28 20.11
CA LYS A 570 -6.92 2.01 18.83
C LYS A 570 -7.58 1.15 17.74
N ILE A 571 -7.30 -0.16 17.71
CA ILE A 571 -7.95 -1.09 16.79
C ILE A 571 -9.45 -1.13 17.08
N GLU A 572 -9.83 -1.36 18.34
CA GLU A 572 -11.23 -1.44 18.76
C GLU A 572 -11.99 -0.14 18.49
N PHE A 573 -11.38 1.02 18.79
CA PHE A 573 -11.99 2.31 18.51
C PHE A 573 -12.28 2.54 17.02
N VAL A 574 -11.31 2.29 16.14
CA VAL A 574 -11.53 2.46 14.69
C VAL A 574 -12.53 1.44 14.15
N LEU A 575 -12.46 0.20 14.62
CA LEU A 575 -13.37 -0.87 14.23
C LEU A 575 -14.83 -0.51 14.59
N GLU A 576 -15.09 -0.11 15.83
CA GLU A 576 -16.43 0.25 16.30
C GLU A 576 -16.94 1.56 15.68
N THR A 577 -16.04 2.51 15.41
CA THR A 577 -16.38 3.73 14.66
C THR A 577 -16.86 3.38 13.25
N ALA A 578 -16.11 2.54 12.52
CA ALA A 578 -16.47 2.13 11.17
C ALA A 578 -17.76 1.30 11.14
N LYS A 579 -17.97 0.41 12.11
CA LYS A 579 -19.22 -0.33 12.29
C LYS A 579 -20.40 0.63 12.52
N THR A 580 -20.26 1.56 13.46
CA THR A 580 -21.30 2.53 13.79
C THR A 580 -21.68 3.40 12.58
N ASN A 581 -20.71 3.84 11.78
CA ASN A 581 -20.99 4.62 10.57
C ASN A 581 -21.86 3.86 9.56
N VAL A 582 -21.57 2.58 9.32
CA VAL A 582 -22.41 1.75 8.42
C VAL A 582 -23.80 1.55 9.01
N LYS A 583 -23.90 1.26 10.30
CA LYS A 583 -25.18 1.06 11.00
C LYS A 583 -26.07 2.31 10.91
N ASN A 584 -25.50 3.49 11.18
CA ASN A 584 -26.22 4.76 11.11
C ASN A 584 -26.72 5.07 9.69
N ASN A 585 -26.01 4.60 8.67
CA ASN A 585 -26.30 4.89 7.26
C ASN A 585 -26.97 3.74 6.51
N LYS A 586 -27.41 2.68 7.21
CA LYS A 586 -28.10 1.53 6.63
C LYS A 586 -29.26 1.93 5.70
N GLU A 587 -30.14 2.82 6.16
CA GLU A 587 -31.31 3.24 5.39
C GLU A 587 -30.92 3.97 4.10
N THR A 588 -29.85 4.78 4.14
CA THR A 588 -29.31 5.42 2.94
C THR A 588 -28.73 4.38 1.99
N LEU A 589 -27.94 3.41 2.49
CA LEU A 589 -27.40 2.33 1.67
C LEU A 589 -28.51 1.51 1.01
N LEU A 590 -29.52 1.08 1.77
CA LEU A 590 -30.69 0.35 1.23
C LEU A 590 -31.44 1.15 0.16
N ARG A 591 -31.65 2.45 0.40
CA ARG A 591 -32.29 3.34 -0.57
C ARG A 591 -31.51 3.41 -1.89
N GLU A 592 -30.19 3.60 -1.83
CA GLU A 592 -29.38 3.70 -3.04
C GLU A 592 -29.20 2.36 -3.76
N ILE A 593 -29.17 1.23 -3.03
CA ILE A 593 -29.22 -0.12 -3.60
C ILE A 593 -30.53 -0.32 -4.37
N ASN A 594 -31.67 0.05 -3.77
CA ASN A 594 -32.97 -0.05 -4.43
C ASN A 594 -33.05 0.86 -5.67
N LYS A 595 -32.54 2.09 -5.59
CA LYS A 595 -32.44 2.98 -6.76
C LYS A 595 -31.56 2.40 -7.87
N ALA A 596 -30.48 1.70 -7.55
CA ALA A 596 -29.64 1.03 -8.54
C ALA A 596 -30.41 -0.08 -9.28
N VAL A 597 -31.23 -0.87 -8.57
CA VAL A 597 -32.13 -1.85 -9.19
C VAL A 597 -33.14 -1.16 -10.12
N LEU A 598 -33.78 -0.07 -9.66
CA LEU A 598 -34.76 0.67 -10.45
C LEU A 598 -34.14 1.31 -11.70
N ARG A 599 -32.89 1.78 -11.63
CA ARG A 599 -32.19 2.34 -12.79
C ARG A 599 -32.02 1.32 -13.91
N ARG A 600 -31.72 0.05 -13.60
CA ARG A 600 -31.62 -1.01 -14.63
C ARG A 600 -32.96 -1.40 -15.27
N HIS A 601 -34.10 -0.99 -14.70
CA HIS A 601 -35.42 -1.22 -15.32
C HIS A 601 -35.71 -0.24 -16.47
N ASN A 602 -35.07 0.93 -16.45
CA ASN A 602 -35.26 2.01 -17.41
C ASN A 602 -34.13 2.01 -18.43
#